data_AF-A0A9E4CDQ0-F1
#
_entry.id   AF-A0A9E4CDQ0-F1
#
_cell.length_a   1.000
_cell.length_b   1.000
_cell.length_c   1.000
_cell.angle_alpha   90.00
_cell.angle_beta   90.00
_cell.angle_gamma   90.00
#
_symmetry.space_group_name_H-M   'P 1'
#
loop_
_entity.id
_entity.type
_entity.pdbx_description
1 polymer ?
#
loop_
_entity_poly.entity_id
_entity_poly.type
_entity_poly.pdbx_seq_one_letter_code
_entity_poly.pdbx_strand_id
1 'polypeptide(L)'
;AENNVLIRQPLALRDLLYYSEDDVGVVVTGQRIWHDRLLWMIRTMLHSFLSTDDWLLLNDVFIYFAGRDIAPKGPVIAAIPGGHVDNEKSKSYRVGDHGPVPAFLLEVTSEATRNVDLETKPNAYAAAGVKEYLIIDIMTPPSEPWRLLGYRLGDTPYYEPITPDADGGLTFETIGVRFMAVDRERVDLYHSKTDERLLTPNEQQAKAKAEAQRATETEAKLAEALARIQEFEACANQPPAND
;
A
#
# COMPACT_ATOMS: atom_id res chain seq x y z
N ALA A 1 -41.06 -31.95 -1.87
CA ALA A 1 -39.87 -31.30 -1.31
C ALA A 1 -38.67 -32.09 -1.80
N GLU A 2 -38.04 -31.63 -2.88
CA GLU A 2 -36.85 -32.29 -3.42
C GLU A 2 -35.64 -31.88 -2.57
N ASN A 3 -35.04 -32.87 -1.91
CA ASN A 3 -33.79 -32.73 -1.19
C ASN A 3 -32.67 -32.49 -2.22
N ASN A 4 -32.27 -31.23 -2.39
CA ASN A 4 -31.11 -30.90 -3.21
C ASN A 4 -29.85 -31.28 -2.41
N VAL A 5 -29.32 -32.49 -2.67
CA VAL A 5 -28.08 -32.96 -2.07
C VAL A 5 -26.92 -32.22 -2.72
N LEU A 6 -26.30 -31.29 -2.00
CA LEU A 6 -25.07 -30.64 -2.42
C LEU A 6 -23.92 -31.66 -2.39
N ILE A 7 -23.59 -32.23 -3.54
CA ILE A 7 -22.43 -33.11 -3.70
C ILE A 7 -21.19 -32.23 -3.85
N ARG A 8 -20.33 -32.22 -2.82
CA ARG A 8 -19.01 -31.57 -2.91
C ARG A 8 -18.07 -32.45 -3.72
N GLN A 9 -17.73 -32.02 -4.94
CA GLN A 9 -16.66 -32.64 -5.73
C GLN A 9 -15.37 -31.80 -5.62
N PRO A 10 -14.19 -32.44 -5.54
CA PRO A 10 -12.93 -31.72 -5.59
C PRO A 10 -12.72 -31.13 -6.99
N LEU A 11 -12.36 -29.84 -7.05
CA LEU A 11 -12.03 -29.12 -8.28
C LEU A 11 -10.85 -29.78 -9.01
N ALA A 12 -10.97 -29.97 -10.31
CA ALA A 12 -9.85 -30.36 -11.16
C ALA A 12 -9.04 -29.13 -11.60
N LEU A 13 -7.77 -29.33 -11.96
CA LEU A 13 -6.91 -28.26 -12.47
C LEU A 13 -7.52 -27.56 -13.71
N ARG A 14 -8.27 -28.29 -14.51
CA ARG A 14 -8.96 -27.75 -15.69
C ARG A 14 -10.04 -26.74 -15.29
N ASP A 15 -10.77 -27.00 -14.21
CA ASP A 15 -11.84 -26.12 -13.72
C ASP A 15 -11.25 -24.79 -13.20
N LEU A 16 -10.00 -24.82 -12.69
CA LEU A 16 -9.24 -23.63 -12.32
C LEU A 16 -8.73 -22.82 -13.52
N LEU A 17 -8.36 -23.50 -14.61
CA LEU A 17 -7.72 -22.87 -15.78
C LEU A 17 -8.72 -22.39 -16.84
N TYR A 18 -9.93 -22.94 -16.85
CA TYR A 18 -10.96 -22.67 -17.84
C TYR A 18 -12.30 -22.42 -17.14
N TYR A 19 -12.40 -21.25 -16.53
CA TYR A 19 -13.61 -20.77 -15.87
C TYR A 19 -14.67 -20.35 -16.89
N SER A 20 -15.93 -20.59 -16.53
CA SER A 20 -17.14 -20.15 -17.21
C SER A 20 -17.63 -18.81 -16.64
N GLU A 21 -18.64 -18.18 -17.25
CA GLU A 21 -19.26 -16.96 -16.68
C GLU A 21 -19.87 -17.21 -15.30
N ASP A 22 -20.31 -18.44 -15.01
CA ASP A 22 -20.87 -18.82 -13.70
C ASP A 22 -19.80 -18.89 -12.59
N ASP A 23 -18.52 -18.92 -12.96
CA ASP A 23 -17.39 -18.88 -12.03
C ASP A 23 -16.94 -17.44 -11.70
N VAL A 24 -17.55 -16.43 -12.33
CA VAL A 24 -17.29 -15.01 -12.06
C VAL A 24 -17.86 -14.65 -10.68
N GLY A 25 -17.03 -14.03 -9.84
CA GLY A 25 -17.32 -13.76 -8.44
C GLY A 25 -16.91 -14.88 -7.47
N VAL A 26 -16.57 -16.07 -7.98
CA VAL A 26 -16.06 -17.21 -7.19
C VAL A 26 -14.58 -17.47 -7.47
N VAL A 27 -14.18 -17.49 -8.75
CA VAL A 27 -12.80 -17.74 -9.22
C VAL A 27 -12.19 -16.50 -9.86
N VAL A 28 -12.99 -15.73 -10.61
CA VAL A 28 -12.58 -14.47 -11.26
C VAL A 28 -13.37 -13.32 -10.66
N THR A 29 -12.71 -12.47 -9.89
CA THR A 29 -13.36 -11.28 -9.32
C THR A 29 -13.24 -10.12 -10.31
N GLY A 30 -14.33 -9.76 -10.98
CA GLY A 30 -14.43 -8.45 -11.63
C GLY A 30 -14.43 -7.37 -10.55
N GLN A 31 -13.32 -6.65 -10.39
CA GLN A 31 -13.22 -5.56 -9.42
C GLN A 31 -13.83 -4.27 -10.00
N ARG A 32 -14.39 -3.41 -9.14
CA ARG A 32 -14.85 -2.08 -9.57
C ARG A 32 -13.64 -1.20 -9.86
N ILE A 33 -13.73 -0.28 -10.82
CA ILE A 33 -12.63 0.63 -11.22
C ILE A 33 -12.00 1.38 -10.02
N TRP A 34 -12.80 1.70 -9.00
CA TRP A 34 -12.36 2.37 -7.79
C TRP A 34 -11.42 1.54 -6.91
N HIS A 35 -11.57 0.21 -6.94
CA HIS A 35 -10.74 -0.72 -6.17
C HIS A 35 -9.29 -0.66 -6.65
N ASP A 36 -9.04 -0.82 -7.94
CA ASP A 36 -7.67 -0.83 -8.48
C ASP A 36 -6.98 0.54 -8.34
N ARG A 37 -7.74 1.63 -8.49
CA ARG A 37 -7.24 2.98 -8.23
C ARG A 37 -6.82 3.17 -6.78
N LEU A 38 -7.65 2.72 -5.82
CA LEU A 38 -7.34 2.77 -4.40
C LEU A 38 -6.06 1.97 -4.09
N LEU A 39 -5.99 0.73 -4.59
CA LEU A 39 -4.84 -0.14 -4.40
C LEU A 39 -3.55 0.51 -4.90
N TRP A 40 -3.57 1.04 -6.12
CA TRP A 40 -2.42 1.71 -6.70
C TRP A 40 -1.98 2.92 -5.87
N MET A 41 -2.94 3.74 -5.41
CA MET A 41 -2.66 4.91 -4.56
C MET A 41 -2.02 4.50 -3.23
N ILE A 42 -2.67 3.64 -2.45
CA ILE A 42 -2.19 3.25 -1.11
C ILE A 42 -0.85 2.51 -1.20
N ARG A 43 -0.68 1.59 -2.16
CA ARG A 43 0.59 0.89 -2.36
C ARG A 43 1.71 1.89 -2.61
N THR A 44 1.53 2.79 -3.58
CA THR A 44 2.58 3.75 -3.93
C THR A 44 2.89 4.71 -2.78
N MET A 45 1.87 5.16 -2.04
CA MET A 45 2.04 6.05 -0.89
C MET A 45 2.81 5.36 0.25
N LEU A 46 2.44 4.12 0.60
CA LEU A 46 3.14 3.35 1.64
C LEU A 46 4.54 2.92 1.22
N HIS A 47 4.74 2.52 -0.03
CA HIS A 47 6.08 2.24 -0.56
C HIS A 47 6.97 3.48 -0.49
N SER A 48 6.49 4.63 -0.96
CA SER A 48 7.22 5.90 -0.90
C SER A 48 7.58 6.28 0.55
N PHE A 49 6.65 6.09 1.50
CA PHE A 49 6.84 6.43 2.90
C PHE A 49 7.76 5.47 3.68
N LEU A 50 7.64 4.15 3.47
CA LEU A 50 8.36 3.14 4.24
C LEU A 50 9.68 2.68 3.60
N SER A 51 9.90 2.99 2.32
CA SER A 51 11.13 2.61 1.59
C SER A 51 12.42 3.16 2.19
N THR A 52 12.34 4.16 3.08
CA THR A 52 13.50 4.77 3.74
C THR A 52 14.06 3.95 4.91
N ASP A 53 13.30 3.01 5.47
CA ASP A 53 13.56 2.48 6.83
C ASP A 53 13.72 0.96 6.92
N ASP A 54 14.37 0.32 5.94
CA ASP A 54 14.64 -1.14 5.92
C ASP A 54 13.36 -2.00 6.00
N TRP A 55 12.26 -1.49 5.44
CA TRP A 55 11.00 -2.22 5.32
C TRP A 55 10.94 -3.00 4.01
N LEU A 56 10.56 -4.27 4.11
CA LEU A 56 10.06 -5.02 2.97
C LEU A 56 8.54 -4.84 2.90
N LEU A 57 8.07 -4.31 1.77
CA LEU A 57 6.65 -4.25 1.43
C LEU A 57 6.32 -5.26 0.35
N LEU A 58 5.40 -6.17 0.65
CA LEU A 58 4.89 -7.15 -0.30
C LEU A 58 3.44 -6.85 -0.65
N ASN A 59 3.10 -6.98 -1.94
CA ASN A 59 1.76 -6.74 -2.47
C ASN A 59 1.23 -8.05 -3.08
N ASP A 60 0.10 -8.57 -2.60
CA ASP A 60 -0.53 -9.80 -3.10
C ASP A 60 0.39 -11.04 -3.04
N VAL A 61 1.35 -11.08 -2.11
CA VAL A 61 2.28 -12.21 -1.95
C VAL A 61 1.81 -13.13 -0.83
N PHE A 62 1.77 -14.44 -1.10
CA PHE A 62 1.44 -15.43 -0.07
C PHE A 62 2.47 -15.44 1.06
N ILE A 63 1.98 -15.36 2.29
CA ILE A 63 2.74 -15.43 3.52
C ILE A 63 2.49 -16.79 4.18
N TYR A 64 3.58 -17.51 4.40
CA TYR A 64 3.61 -18.77 5.15
C TYR A 64 4.06 -18.47 6.58
N PHE A 65 3.17 -18.73 7.54
CA PHE A 65 3.45 -18.55 8.97
C PHE A 65 4.04 -19.86 9.54
N ALA A 66 5.36 -20.03 9.40
CA ALA A 66 6.04 -21.26 9.82
C ALA A 66 5.75 -21.62 11.29
N GLY A 67 5.56 -22.92 11.54
CA GLY A 67 5.28 -23.44 12.88
C GLY A 67 3.86 -23.17 13.41
N ARG A 68 2.95 -22.65 12.58
CA ARG A 68 1.53 -22.43 12.95
C ARG A 68 0.61 -23.17 12.00
N ASP A 69 -0.50 -23.71 12.52
CA ASP A 69 -1.56 -24.35 11.72
C ASP A 69 -2.46 -23.30 11.06
N ILE A 70 -1.83 -22.43 10.25
CA ILE A 70 -2.48 -21.31 9.57
C ILE A 70 -2.19 -21.46 8.08
N ALA A 71 -3.25 -21.63 7.29
CA ALA A 71 -3.14 -21.68 5.85
C ALA A 71 -2.51 -20.39 5.31
N PRO A 72 -1.64 -20.45 4.27
CA PRO A 72 -1.01 -19.27 3.70
C PRO A 72 -2.03 -18.21 3.28
N LYS A 73 -1.69 -16.93 3.48
CA LYS A 73 -2.57 -15.80 3.15
C LYS A 73 -1.82 -14.78 2.29
N GLY A 74 -2.49 -14.25 1.26
CA GLY A 74 -1.97 -13.17 0.43
C GLY A 74 -2.66 -11.87 0.77
N PRO A 75 -2.14 -11.07 1.72
CA PRO A 75 -2.69 -9.76 2.02
C PRO A 75 -2.42 -8.78 0.88
N VAL A 76 -3.30 -7.78 0.75
CA VAL A 76 -3.13 -6.69 -0.22
C VAL A 76 -1.80 -5.97 -0.02
N ILE A 77 -1.42 -5.70 1.24
CA ILE A 77 -0.09 -5.21 1.63
C ILE A 77 0.36 -5.94 2.90
N ALA A 78 1.63 -6.33 2.93
CA ALA A 78 2.35 -6.70 4.14
C ALA A 78 3.59 -5.84 4.32
N ALA A 79 3.72 -5.18 5.48
CA ALA A 79 4.89 -4.39 5.85
C ALA A 79 5.70 -5.15 6.91
N ILE A 80 6.95 -5.45 6.56
CA ILE A 80 7.83 -6.34 7.32
C ILE A 80 9.15 -5.62 7.60
N PRO A 81 9.41 -5.18 8.85
CA PRO A 81 10.66 -4.51 9.19
C PRO A 81 11.81 -5.53 9.19
N GLY A 82 12.91 -5.25 8.48
CA GLY A 82 14.06 -6.16 8.36
C GLY A 82 13.75 -7.47 7.61
N GLY A 83 12.62 -7.53 6.89
CA GLY A 83 12.29 -8.66 6.02
C GLY A 83 13.10 -8.63 4.73
N HIS A 84 13.32 -9.80 4.12
CA HIS A 84 13.96 -9.90 2.81
C HIS A 84 13.31 -11.00 1.97
N VAL A 85 13.68 -11.09 0.70
CA VAL A 85 13.35 -12.21 -0.18
C VAL A 85 14.61 -12.62 -0.92
N ASP A 86 14.77 -13.92 -1.21
CA ASP A 86 16.00 -14.46 -1.80
C ASP A 86 16.35 -13.81 -3.15
N ASN A 87 15.32 -13.53 -3.96
CA ASN A 87 15.42 -12.87 -5.26
C ASN A 87 14.04 -12.47 -5.79
N GLU A 88 14.03 -11.73 -6.91
CA GLU A 88 12.84 -11.24 -7.60
C GLU A 88 11.86 -12.33 -8.08
N LYS A 89 12.29 -13.60 -8.16
CA LYS A 89 11.42 -14.73 -8.56
C LYS A 89 10.70 -15.38 -7.38
N SER A 90 10.94 -14.91 -6.15
CA SER A 90 10.30 -15.44 -4.95
C SER A 90 8.78 -15.29 -5.05
N LYS A 91 8.06 -16.40 -4.97
CA LYS A 91 6.58 -16.42 -5.10
C LYS A 91 5.83 -16.31 -3.78
N SER A 92 6.56 -16.28 -2.67
CA SER A 92 6.00 -16.31 -1.32
C SER A 92 6.98 -15.78 -0.29
N TYR A 93 6.45 -15.26 0.81
CA TYR A 93 7.20 -14.94 2.02
C TYR A 93 7.07 -16.06 3.05
N ARG A 94 8.17 -16.50 3.65
CA ARG A 94 8.20 -17.54 4.69
C ARG A 94 8.73 -16.92 5.98
N VAL A 95 7.86 -16.76 6.97
CA VAL A 95 8.26 -16.28 8.29
C VAL A 95 9.31 -17.23 8.87
N GLY A 96 10.39 -16.67 9.43
CA GLY A 96 11.56 -17.40 9.90
C GLY A 96 12.67 -17.39 8.84
N ASP A 97 12.41 -17.96 7.66
CA ASP A 97 13.40 -18.04 6.58
C ASP A 97 13.73 -16.65 6.02
N HIS A 98 12.70 -15.85 5.75
CA HIS A 98 12.78 -14.54 5.10
C HIS A 98 12.73 -13.36 6.09
N GLY A 99 12.73 -13.65 7.40
CA GLY A 99 12.62 -12.66 8.46
C GLY A 99 11.35 -12.79 9.33
N PRO A 100 10.94 -11.70 10.02
CA PRO A 100 9.91 -11.75 11.05
C PRO A 100 8.49 -11.86 10.49
N VAL A 101 7.53 -12.06 11.39
CA VAL A 101 6.10 -11.88 11.08
C VAL A 101 5.87 -10.43 10.63
N PRO A 102 5.02 -10.16 9.61
CA PRO A 102 4.64 -8.80 9.26
C PRO A 102 4.17 -8.00 10.47
N ALA A 103 4.67 -6.77 10.61
CA ALA A 103 4.25 -5.89 11.69
C ALA A 103 2.86 -5.30 11.39
N PHE A 104 2.59 -5.04 10.11
CA PHE A 104 1.33 -4.49 9.64
C PHE A 104 0.83 -5.23 8.39
N LEU A 105 -0.47 -5.53 8.37
CA LEU A 105 -1.18 -6.03 7.20
C LEU A 105 -2.34 -5.09 6.83
N LEU A 106 -2.63 -5.00 5.53
CA LEU A 106 -3.78 -4.26 5.01
C LEU A 106 -4.56 -5.16 4.04
N GLU A 107 -5.88 -5.11 4.14
CA GLU A 107 -6.82 -5.70 3.18
C GLU A 107 -7.80 -4.64 2.68
N VAL A 108 -8.20 -4.77 1.42
CA VAL A 108 -9.31 -4.01 0.83
C VAL A 108 -10.38 -5.02 0.46
N THR A 109 -11.60 -4.83 0.98
CA THR A 109 -12.66 -5.83 0.74
C THR A 109 -13.07 -5.85 -0.71
N SER A 110 -13.48 -7.02 -1.18
CA SER A 110 -14.22 -7.16 -2.43
C SER A 110 -15.46 -8.00 -2.21
N GLU A 111 -16.41 -7.97 -3.15
CA GLU A 111 -17.68 -8.70 -3.02
C GLU A 111 -17.48 -10.20 -2.71
N ALA A 112 -16.48 -10.82 -3.34
CA ALA A 112 -16.19 -12.24 -3.19
C ALA A 112 -15.54 -12.60 -1.85
N THR A 113 -14.73 -11.72 -1.27
CA THR A 113 -13.84 -12.05 -0.12
C THR A 113 -14.13 -11.26 1.15
N ARG A 114 -15.07 -10.30 1.11
CA ARG A 114 -15.41 -9.43 2.24
C ARG A 114 -15.66 -10.19 3.55
N ASN A 115 -16.43 -11.28 3.53
CA ASN A 115 -16.70 -12.05 4.75
C ASN A 115 -15.43 -12.73 5.28
N VAL A 116 -14.56 -13.21 4.39
CA VAL A 116 -13.27 -13.79 4.76
C VAL A 116 -12.38 -12.73 5.42
N ASP A 117 -12.34 -11.52 4.86
CA ASP A 117 -11.55 -10.40 5.38
C ASP A 117 -12.04 -9.91 6.75
N LEU A 118 -13.36 -9.86 6.94
CA LEU A 118 -14.00 -9.34 8.15
C LEU A 118 -14.07 -10.34 9.30
N GLU A 119 -14.17 -11.64 9.03
CA GLU A 119 -14.47 -12.64 10.07
C GLU A 119 -13.34 -13.66 10.27
N THR A 120 -12.72 -14.12 9.17
CA THR A 120 -11.75 -15.23 9.23
C THR A 120 -10.32 -14.72 9.39
N LYS A 121 -9.92 -13.75 8.56
CA LYS A 121 -8.56 -13.19 8.56
C LYS A 121 -8.15 -12.52 9.88
N PRO A 122 -9.00 -11.78 10.61
CA PRO A 122 -8.58 -11.15 11.87
C PRO A 122 -8.09 -12.20 12.88
N ASN A 123 -8.83 -13.30 13.06
CA ASN A 123 -8.42 -14.38 13.96
C ASN A 123 -7.14 -15.07 13.50
N ALA A 124 -7.00 -15.32 12.20
CA ALA A 124 -5.80 -15.95 11.65
C ALA A 124 -4.55 -15.06 11.81
N TYR A 125 -4.67 -13.75 11.56
CA TYR A 125 -3.55 -12.82 11.69
C TYR A 125 -3.17 -12.54 13.15
N ALA A 126 -4.15 -12.47 14.07
CA ALA A 126 -3.89 -12.43 15.51
C ALA A 126 -3.16 -13.70 15.97
N ALA A 127 -3.66 -14.88 15.58
CA ALA A 127 -3.01 -16.16 15.86
C ALA A 127 -1.64 -16.29 15.20
N ALA A 128 -1.37 -15.55 14.12
CA ALA A 128 -0.07 -15.43 13.45
C ALA A 128 0.86 -14.39 14.11
N GLY A 129 0.39 -13.62 15.09
CA GLY A 129 1.18 -12.66 15.84
C GLY A 129 1.43 -11.33 15.10
N VAL A 130 0.66 -11.06 14.04
CA VAL A 130 0.73 -9.78 13.31
C VAL A 130 0.25 -8.67 14.23
N LYS A 131 1.08 -7.64 14.41
CA LYS A 131 0.87 -6.63 15.45
C LYS A 131 -0.28 -5.68 15.15
N GLU A 132 -0.42 -5.25 13.91
CA GLU A 132 -1.52 -4.39 13.51
C GLU A 132 -2.12 -4.82 12.17
N TYR A 133 -3.42 -4.61 12.02
CA TYR A 133 -4.17 -5.03 10.85
C TYR A 133 -5.23 -4.00 10.48
N LEU A 134 -5.23 -3.56 9.22
CA LEU A 134 -6.22 -2.65 8.66
C LEU A 134 -7.09 -3.37 7.62
N ILE A 135 -8.40 -3.15 7.71
CA ILE A 135 -9.35 -3.48 6.65
C ILE A 135 -9.97 -2.19 6.14
N ILE A 136 -9.91 -1.98 4.84
CA ILE A 136 -10.65 -0.94 4.13
C ILE A 136 -11.87 -1.60 3.49
N ASP A 137 -13.03 -1.43 4.12
CA ASP A 137 -14.28 -1.99 3.64
C ASP A 137 -14.95 -1.02 2.66
N ILE A 138 -14.86 -1.32 1.36
CA ILE A 138 -15.36 -0.45 0.27
C ILE A 138 -16.83 -0.70 -0.09
N MET A 139 -17.46 -1.68 0.56
CA MET A 139 -18.85 -2.09 0.34
C MET A 139 -19.83 -1.31 1.23
N THR A 140 -19.54 -0.03 1.46
CA THR A 140 -20.42 0.90 2.19
C THR A 140 -21.54 1.45 1.30
N PRO A 141 -22.64 1.96 1.90
CA PRO A 141 -23.69 2.65 1.17
C PRO A 141 -23.14 3.80 0.31
N PRO A 142 -23.77 4.14 -0.84
CA PRO A 142 -23.25 5.19 -1.74
C PRO A 142 -23.07 6.58 -1.12
N SER A 143 -23.82 6.89 -0.07
CA SER A 143 -23.77 8.17 0.65
C SER A 143 -22.73 8.24 1.76
N GLU A 144 -22.02 7.15 2.02
CA GLU A 144 -21.09 7.04 3.14
C GLU A 144 -19.66 6.83 2.63
N PRO A 145 -18.64 7.37 3.33
CA PRO A 145 -17.25 7.04 3.03
C PRO A 145 -17.00 5.53 3.18
N TRP A 146 -15.85 5.05 2.72
CA TRP A 146 -15.44 3.69 3.06
C TRP A 146 -15.24 3.52 4.56
N ARG A 147 -15.47 2.30 5.04
CA ARG A 147 -15.34 1.99 6.47
C ARG A 147 -13.95 1.43 6.74
N LEU A 148 -13.20 2.09 7.62
CA LEU A 148 -11.93 1.58 8.10
C LEU A 148 -12.14 0.77 9.38
N LEU A 149 -11.51 -0.41 9.45
CA LEU A 149 -11.48 -1.25 10.64
C LEU A 149 -10.02 -1.52 10.98
N GLY A 150 -9.55 -0.97 12.09
CA GLY A 150 -8.20 -1.17 12.59
C GLY A 150 -8.20 -2.12 13.76
N TYR A 151 -7.17 -2.94 13.83
CA TYR A 151 -6.97 -3.92 14.89
C TYR A 151 -5.53 -3.88 15.38
N ARG A 152 -5.34 -4.01 16.70
CA ARG A 152 -4.03 -4.09 17.34
C ARG A 152 -3.97 -5.32 18.25
N LEU A 153 -2.86 -6.04 18.16
CA LEU A 153 -2.60 -7.22 18.98
C LEU A 153 -1.86 -6.80 20.25
N GLY A 154 -2.56 -6.88 21.39
CA GLY A 154 -1.98 -6.70 22.72
C GLY A 154 -1.31 -7.97 23.25
N ASP A 155 -1.44 -8.19 24.56
CA ASP A 155 -0.89 -9.38 25.24
C ASP A 155 -1.79 -10.63 25.13
N THR A 156 -3.01 -10.47 24.60
CA THR A 156 -3.94 -11.57 24.38
C THR A 156 -3.76 -12.17 22.97
N PRO A 157 -4.23 -13.40 22.70
CA PRO A 157 -4.16 -13.98 21.36
C PRO A 157 -5.22 -13.42 20.40
N TYR A 158 -5.95 -12.36 20.79
CA TYR A 158 -7.03 -11.76 20.02
C TYR A 158 -6.75 -10.29 19.75
N TYR A 159 -7.28 -9.80 18.63
CA TYR A 159 -7.21 -8.38 18.29
C TYR A 159 -8.15 -7.53 19.12
N GLU A 160 -7.68 -6.35 19.50
CA GLU A 160 -8.49 -5.26 20.02
C GLU A 160 -8.74 -4.23 18.91
N PRO A 161 -9.98 -3.73 18.72
CA PRO A 161 -10.25 -2.68 17.75
C PRO A 161 -9.52 -1.38 18.10
N ILE A 162 -8.90 -0.75 17.11
CA ILE A 162 -8.35 0.59 17.24
C ILE A 162 -9.50 1.60 17.24
N THR A 163 -9.56 2.45 18.26
CA THR A 163 -10.56 3.52 18.34
C THR A 163 -10.16 4.67 17.43
N PRO A 164 -11.06 5.16 16.55
CA PRO A 164 -10.80 6.36 15.77
C PRO A 164 -10.57 7.59 16.64
N ASP A 165 -9.74 8.51 16.16
CA ASP A 165 -9.62 9.83 16.76
C ASP A 165 -10.81 10.74 16.43
N ALA A 166 -10.73 12.01 16.86
CA ALA A 166 -11.81 12.98 16.71
C ALA A 166 -12.20 13.27 15.25
N ASP A 167 -11.30 13.09 14.28
CA ASP A 167 -11.59 13.26 12.86
C ASP A 167 -11.94 11.93 12.17
N GLY A 168 -12.04 10.83 12.94
CA GLY A 168 -12.31 9.49 12.44
C GLY A 168 -11.09 8.77 11.86
N GLY A 169 -9.88 9.27 12.15
CA GLY A 169 -8.64 8.64 11.71
C GLY A 169 -8.22 7.45 12.58
N LEU A 170 -7.62 6.43 11.96
CA LEU A 170 -7.03 5.28 12.64
C LEU A 170 -5.51 5.35 12.55
N THR A 171 -4.83 5.40 13.70
CA THR A 171 -3.37 5.47 13.77
C THR A 171 -2.76 4.10 14.01
N PHE A 172 -1.84 3.72 13.12
CA PHE A 172 -1.08 2.47 13.17
C PHE A 172 0.36 2.77 13.60
N GLU A 173 0.70 2.34 14.81
CA GLU A 173 1.96 2.67 15.49
C GLU A 173 3.15 1.95 14.87
N THR A 174 2.95 0.73 14.34
CA THR A 174 4.02 -0.10 13.77
C THR A 174 4.65 0.53 12.54
N ILE A 175 3.82 1.14 11.69
CA ILE A 175 4.25 1.82 10.45
C ILE A 175 4.26 3.34 10.60
N GLY A 176 3.78 3.89 11.72
CA GLY A 176 3.78 5.32 11.97
C GLY A 176 2.85 6.11 11.04
N VAL A 177 1.75 5.51 10.56
CA VAL A 177 0.80 6.11 9.62
C VAL A 177 -0.59 6.18 10.22
N ARG A 178 -1.27 7.30 10.02
CA ARG A 178 -2.70 7.50 10.31
C ARG A 178 -3.49 7.45 9.01
N PHE A 179 -4.57 6.66 8.98
CA PHE A 179 -5.46 6.51 7.81
C PHE A 179 -6.80 7.15 8.10
N MET A 180 -7.33 7.88 7.12
CA MET A 180 -8.63 8.53 7.23
C MET A 180 -9.42 8.33 5.93
N ALA A 181 -10.59 7.71 6.02
CA ALA A 181 -11.50 7.61 4.88
C ALA A 181 -12.22 8.94 4.70
N VAL A 182 -12.06 9.57 3.54
CA VAL A 182 -12.65 10.89 3.26
C VAL A 182 -13.99 10.73 2.54
N ASP A 183 -14.04 9.83 1.57
CA ASP A 183 -15.19 9.55 0.73
C ASP A 183 -15.08 8.12 0.14
N ARG A 184 -15.77 7.84 -0.98
CA ARG A 184 -15.74 6.54 -1.66
C ARG A 184 -14.70 6.42 -2.77
N GLU A 185 -13.77 7.36 -2.84
CA GLU A 185 -12.69 7.39 -3.82
C GLU A 185 -11.32 7.62 -3.16
N ARG A 186 -11.30 8.09 -1.91
CA ARG A 186 -10.11 8.57 -1.24
C ARG A 186 -9.99 8.12 0.22
N VAL A 187 -8.84 7.54 0.51
CA VAL A 187 -8.28 7.39 1.86
C VAL A 187 -7.02 8.24 1.90
N ASP A 188 -6.99 9.20 2.81
CA ASP A 188 -5.79 10.00 3.05
C ASP A 188 -4.93 9.32 4.12
N LEU A 189 -3.61 9.36 3.90
CA LEU A 189 -2.61 8.86 4.84
C LEU A 189 -1.83 10.05 5.38
N TYR A 190 -1.58 10.05 6.68
CA TYR A 190 -0.86 11.08 7.40
C TYR A 190 0.31 10.46 8.16
N HIS A 191 1.45 11.16 8.18
CA HIS A 191 2.55 10.79 9.06
C HIS A 191 2.09 10.99 10.51
N SER A 192 2.03 9.92 11.31
CA SER A 192 1.44 9.95 12.66
C SER A 192 2.05 10.99 13.62
N LYS A 193 3.36 11.25 13.52
CA LYS A 193 4.06 12.23 14.38
C LYS A 193 3.96 13.68 13.92
N THR A 194 4.02 13.95 12.62
CA THR A 194 4.06 15.32 12.07
C THR A 194 2.68 15.82 11.61
N ASP A 195 1.71 14.90 11.49
CA ASP A 195 0.38 15.12 10.90
C ASP A 195 0.44 15.64 9.46
N GLU A 196 1.59 15.46 8.78
CA GLU A 196 1.72 15.81 7.37
C GLU A 196 1.04 14.74 6.50
N ARG A 197 0.17 15.18 5.58
CA ARG A 197 -0.46 14.28 4.62
C ARG A 197 0.58 13.76 3.63
N LEU A 198 0.62 12.44 3.47
CA LEU A 198 1.39 11.80 2.41
C LEU A 198 0.81 12.20 1.06
N LEU A 199 1.69 12.55 0.13
CA LEU A 199 1.29 12.92 -1.22
C LEU A 199 0.82 11.69 -2.00
N THR A 200 -0.28 11.83 -2.71
CA THR A 200 -0.72 10.83 -3.69
C THR A 200 0.31 10.71 -4.81
N PRO A 201 0.30 9.61 -5.59
CA PRO A 201 1.29 9.43 -6.67
C PRO A 201 1.29 10.58 -7.69
N ASN A 202 0.11 11.09 -8.04
CA ASN A 202 -0.02 12.23 -8.96
C ASN A 202 0.56 13.52 -8.36
N GLU A 203 0.38 13.75 -7.06
CA GLU A 203 0.94 14.90 -6.36
C GLU A 203 2.47 14.80 -6.24
N GLN A 204 3.00 13.60 -5.97
CA GLN A 204 4.44 13.33 -6.00
C GLN A 204 5.03 13.64 -7.38
N GLN A 205 4.37 13.16 -8.45
CA GLN A 205 4.80 13.41 -9.83
C GLN A 205 4.75 14.92 -10.17
N ALA A 206 3.67 15.61 -9.79
CA ALA A 206 3.54 17.04 -10.02
C ALA A 206 4.62 17.84 -9.28
N LYS A 207 4.93 17.47 -8.03
CA LYS A 207 6.01 18.08 -7.24
C LYS A 207 7.37 17.86 -7.91
N ALA A 208 7.69 16.62 -8.28
CA ALA A 208 8.95 16.29 -8.96
C ALA A 208 9.11 17.06 -10.29
N LYS A 209 8.04 17.20 -11.07
CA LYS A 209 8.05 17.99 -12.31
C LYS A 209 8.30 19.48 -12.05
N ALA A 210 7.66 20.04 -11.02
CA ALA A 210 7.85 21.43 -10.65
C ALA A 210 9.28 21.71 -10.15
N GLU A 211 9.86 20.79 -9.38
CA GLU A 211 11.25 20.86 -8.90
C GLU A 211 12.26 20.77 -10.05
N ALA A 212 12.07 19.83 -10.99
CA ALA A 212 12.91 19.70 -12.18
C ALA A 212 12.85 20.95 -13.08
N GLN A 213 11.67 21.56 -13.22
CA GLN A 213 11.51 22.80 -13.97
C GLN A 213 12.26 23.97 -13.30
N ARG A 214 12.15 24.11 -11.97
CA ARG A 214 12.87 25.14 -11.21
C ARG A 214 14.39 24.94 -11.28
N ALA A 215 14.86 23.70 -11.24
CA ALA A 215 16.29 23.39 -11.40
C ALA A 215 16.80 23.85 -12.77
N THR A 216 16.10 23.46 -13.85
CA THR A 216 16.43 23.88 -15.22
C THR A 216 16.44 25.41 -15.38
N GLU A 217 15.46 26.11 -14.81
CA GLU A 217 15.41 27.58 -14.86
C GLU A 217 16.56 28.24 -14.08
N THR A 218 16.98 27.63 -12.98
CA THR A 218 18.10 28.12 -12.17
C THR A 218 19.42 27.90 -12.89
N GLU A 219 19.61 26.74 -13.52
CA GLU A 219 20.77 26.43 -14.36
C GLU A 219 20.88 27.36 -15.56
N ALA A 220 19.76 27.64 -16.24
CA ALA A 220 19.73 28.59 -17.36
C ALA A 220 20.14 30.01 -16.93
N LYS A 221 19.63 30.49 -15.78
CA LYS A 221 20.00 31.80 -15.23
C LYS A 221 21.47 31.85 -14.82
N LEU A 222 22.00 30.77 -14.26
CA LEU A 222 23.41 30.68 -13.89
C LEU A 222 24.31 30.72 -15.14
N ALA A 223 23.95 29.98 -16.19
CA ALA A 223 24.66 29.98 -17.46
C ALA A 223 24.64 31.37 -18.13
N GLU A 224 23.50 32.06 -18.13
CA GLU A 224 23.38 33.42 -18.65
C GLU A 224 24.24 34.42 -17.85
N ALA A 225 24.22 34.33 -16.52
CA ALA A 225 25.03 35.18 -15.66
C ALA A 225 26.54 34.96 -15.88
N LEU A 226 26.97 33.71 -16.02
CA LEU A 226 28.36 33.36 -16.31
C LEU A 226 28.80 33.87 -17.69
N ALA A 227 27.97 33.72 -18.72
CA ALA A 227 28.24 34.26 -20.05
C ALA A 227 28.43 35.78 -19.99
N ARG A 228 27.57 36.49 -19.24
CA ARG A 228 27.67 37.94 -19.09
C ARG A 228 28.94 38.39 -18.36
N ILE A 229 29.39 37.64 -17.33
CA ILE A 229 30.67 37.90 -16.66
C ILE A 229 31.84 37.71 -17.65
N GLN A 230 31.83 36.64 -18.44
CA GLN A 230 32.87 36.38 -19.43
C GLN A 230 32.92 37.47 -20.52
N GLU A 231 31.76 37.95 -20.98
CA GLU A 231 31.68 39.07 -21.92
C GLU A 231 32.27 40.36 -21.32
N PHE A 232 31.96 40.67 -20.07
CA PHE A 232 32.53 41.83 -19.37
C PHE A 232 34.05 41.70 -19.20
N GLU A 233 34.57 40.53 -18.82
CA GLU A 233 36.00 40.27 -18.71
C GLU A 233 36.72 40.37 -20.06
N ALA A 234 36.11 39.88 -21.14
CA ALA A 234 36.65 39.97 -22.49
C ALA A 234 36.72 41.43 -22.99
N CYS A 235 35.69 42.24 -22.69
CA CYS A 235 35.69 43.67 -23.01
C CYS A 235 36.75 44.45 -22.21
N ALA A 236 36.91 44.12 -20.92
CA ALA A 236 37.89 44.78 -20.05
C ALA A 236 39.36 44.48 -20.43
N ASN A 237 39.64 43.32 -21.06
CA ASN A 237 40.99 42.90 -21.45
C ASN A 237 41.38 43.28 -22.89
N GLN A 238 40.58 44.08 -23.62
CA GLN A 238 41.01 44.60 -24.92
C GLN A 238 42.08 45.70 -24.73
N PRO A 239 43.26 45.57 -25.35
CA PRO A 239 44.29 46.61 -25.25
C PRO A 239 43.78 47.92 -25.87
N PRO A 240 44.17 49.09 -25.33
CA PRO A 240 43.76 50.37 -25.89
C PRO A 240 44.17 50.45 -27.35
N ALA A 241 43.25 50.93 -28.20
CA ALA A 241 43.53 51.15 -29.61
C ALA A 241 44.73 52.10 -29.73
N ASN A 242 45.78 51.65 -30.40
CA ASN A 242 46.93 52.49 -30.72
C ASN A 242 46.47 53.55 -31.73
N ASP A 243 46.39 54.81 -31.29
CA ASP A 243 46.40 56.01 -32.14
C ASP A 243 47.82 56.33 -32.63
#